data_AF-A0A2M7A566-F1
#
_entry.id   AF-A0A2M7A566-F1
#
_cell.length_a   1.000
_cell.length_b   1.000
_cell.length_c   1.000
_cell.angle_alpha   90.00
_cell.angle_beta   90.00
_cell.angle_gamma   90.00
#
_symmetry.space_group_name_H-M   'P 1'
#
loop_
_entity.id
_entity.type
_entity.pdbx_description
1 polymer ?
#
loop_
_entity_poly.entity_id
_entity_poly.type
_entity_poly.pdbx_seq_one_letter_code
_entity_poly.pdbx_strand_id
1 'polypeptide(L)'
;MIPLLAALTLPLFAGCGGGGGGGGGGGGGGGGGGGGTNVAPAFVGTPSVAPRLIDVAGGDITITVTVSDANGDVLTVTAVMQNASNAADVTNIVLSSTGVNTYQGIFPAPPNVTTTEVTYNVSIRADDGTTTTTANAGSITVQALQTPPVPPPPG
;
A
#
# COMPACT_ATOMS: atom_id res chain seq x y z
N MET A 1 8.14 -13.11 -36.20
CA MET A 1 7.10 -14.13 -36.00
C MET A 1 6.46 -13.88 -34.64
N ILE A 2 5.25 -13.31 -34.62
CA ILE A 2 4.51 -12.97 -33.40
C ILE A 2 3.31 -13.91 -33.34
N PRO A 3 3.14 -14.79 -32.32
CA PRO A 3 1.88 -15.49 -32.16
C PRO A 3 0.90 -14.59 -31.41
N LEU A 4 -0.09 -14.16 -32.17
CA LEU A 4 -1.41 -13.70 -31.76
C LEU A 4 -2.20 -14.89 -31.20
N LEU A 5 -2.60 -14.89 -29.93
CA LEU A 5 -3.80 -15.60 -29.44
C LEU A 5 -4.04 -15.37 -27.94
N ALA A 6 -5.21 -14.82 -27.58
CA ALA A 6 -6.00 -15.30 -26.44
C ALA A 6 -7.39 -14.64 -26.50
N ALA A 7 -8.35 -15.40 -27.02
CA ALA A 7 -9.77 -15.09 -26.96
C ALA A 7 -10.27 -15.27 -25.53
N LEU A 8 -10.98 -14.26 -25.00
CA LEU A 8 -11.64 -14.32 -23.70
C LEU A 8 -13.15 -14.46 -23.90
N THR A 9 -13.67 -15.67 -23.75
CA THR A 9 -15.08 -16.01 -23.69
C THR A 9 -15.51 -16.15 -22.24
N LEU A 10 -16.47 -15.34 -21.77
CA LEU A 10 -17.19 -15.58 -20.51
C LEU A 10 -18.66 -15.91 -20.81
N PRO A 11 -19.19 -17.06 -20.37
CA PRO A 11 -20.61 -17.35 -20.44
C PRO A 11 -21.37 -16.76 -19.24
N LEU A 12 -22.55 -16.23 -19.56
CA LEU A 12 -23.59 -15.73 -18.67
C LEU A 12 -24.41 -16.93 -18.16
N PHE A 13 -24.52 -17.14 -16.84
CA PHE A 13 -25.52 -18.05 -16.27
C PHE A 13 -26.31 -17.36 -15.16
N ALA A 14 -27.53 -16.97 -15.53
CA ALA A 14 -28.63 -16.69 -14.61
C ALA A 14 -29.19 -18.02 -14.09
N GLY A 15 -29.36 -18.14 -12.78
CA GLY A 15 -30.00 -19.28 -12.12
C GLY A 15 -30.89 -18.80 -10.99
N CYS A 16 -32.18 -18.61 -11.29
CA CYS A 16 -33.27 -18.44 -10.33
C CYS A 16 -33.78 -19.83 -9.92
N GLY A 17 -33.89 -20.10 -8.63
CA GLY A 17 -34.48 -21.34 -8.10
C GLY A 17 -34.85 -21.17 -6.63
N GLY A 18 -36.15 -21.03 -6.36
CA GLY A 18 -36.72 -20.99 -5.01
C GLY A 18 -36.95 -22.37 -4.40
N GLY A 19 -37.38 -22.39 -3.14
CA GLY A 19 -37.89 -23.59 -2.47
C GLY A 19 -37.78 -23.47 -0.95
N GLY A 20 -38.92 -23.48 -0.26
CA GLY A 20 -39.03 -23.28 1.19
C GLY A 20 -38.85 -24.55 2.04
N GLY A 21 -39.22 -24.44 3.31
CA GLY A 21 -39.35 -25.56 4.23
C GLY A 21 -38.88 -25.21 5.65
N GLY A 22 -39.81 -25.20 6.61
CA GLY A 22 -39.53 -24.85 8.01
C GLY A 22 -39.07 -26.02 8.87
N GLY A 23 -39.03 -25.78 10.18
CA GLY A 23 -39.02 -26.84 11.21
C GLY A 23 -37.94 -26.69 12.27
N GLY A 24 -38.33 -26.14 13.42
CA GLY A 24 -38.19 -26.75 14.75
C GLY A 24 -36.81 -27.13 15.31
N GLY A 25 -36.59 -26.68 16.56
CA GLY A 25 -36.07 -27.59 17.59
C GLY A 25 -34.74 -27.21 18.23
N GLY A 26 -34.83 -26.73 19.47
CA GLY A 26 -34.14 -27.38 20.58
C GLY A 26 -32.63 -27.15 20.74
N GLY A 27 -32.30 -26.36 21.75
CA GLY A 27 -31.57 -26.89 22.90
C GLY A 27 -30.05 -26.93 22.83
N GLY A 28 -29.44 -26.09 23.67
CA GLY A 28 -28.42 -26.55 24.61
C GLY A 28 -26.96 -26.52 24.13
N GLY A 29 -26.11 -25.99 25.00
CA GLY A 29 -24.67 -26.20 24.94
C GLY A 29 -23.88 -24.91 24.95
N GLY A 30 -23.74 -24.31 26.14
CA GLY A 30 -22.68 -23.34 26.37
C GLY A 30 -21.32 -24.01 26.12
N GLY A 31 -20.54 -23.40 25.24
CA GLY A 31 -19.12 -23.67 25.07
C GLY A 31 -18.40 -22.33 25.10
N GLY A 32 -17.77 -22.01 26.23
CA GLY A 32 -16.94 -20.82 26.38
C GLY A 32 -15.73 -20.93 25.46
N GLY A 33 -15.82 -20.33 24.28
CA GLY A 33 -14.69 -20.12 23.40
C GLY A 33 -13.82 -19.00 23.97
N GLY A 34 -12.85 -19.35 24.81
CA GLY A 34 -11.76 -18.45 25.21
C GLY A 34 -10.78 -18.20 24.06
N GLY A 35 -11.28 -17.91 22.86
CA GLY A 35 -10.46 -17.39 21.78
C GLY A 35 -10.28 -15.90 22.04
N GLY A 36 -9.09 -15.50 22.48
CA GLY A 36 -8.76 -14.07 22.53
C GLY A 36 -9.06 -13.48 21.15
N THR A 37 -9.93 -12.47 21.09
CA THR A 37 -10.19 -11.78 19.83
C THR A 37 -8.91 -11.10 19.40
N ASN A 38 -8.37 -11.47 18.24
CA ASN A 38 -7.26 -10.76 17.63
C ASN A 38 -7.68 -9.30 17.38
N VAL A 39 -6.90 -8.35 17.87
CA VAL A 39 -7.10 -6.91 17.65
C VAL A 39 -6.13 -6.49 16.57
N ALA A 40 -6.62 -5.81 15.54
CA ALA A 40 -5.76 -5.40 14.45
C ALA A 40 -4.68 -4.40 14.91
N PRO A 41 -3.50 -4.38 14.25
CA PRO A 41 -2.45 -3.44 14.59
C PRO A 41 -2.92 -2.00 14.46
N ALA A 42 -2.43 -1.12 15.32
CA ALA A 42 -2.78 0.29 15.35
C ALA A 42 -1.56 1.18 15.07
N PHE A 43 -1.74 2.19 14.22
CA PHE A 43 -0.72 3.21 13.99
C PHE A 43 -0.66 4.18 15.17
N VAL A 44 0.54 4.41 15.69
CA VAL A 44 0.80 5.40 16.73
C VAL A 44 1.28 6.69 16.06
N GLY A 45 0.37 7.65 15.93
CA GLY A 45 0.61 8.89 15.19
C GLY A 45 0.53 8.70 13.67
N THR A 46 1.00 9.72 12.94
CA THR A 46 0.99 9.71 11.47
C THR A 46 2.30 9.15 10.94
N PRO A 47 2.27 8.18 10.01
CA PRO A 47 3.48 7.77 9.29
C PRO A 47 4.15 8.97 8.61
N SER A 48 5.48 8.91 8.50
CA SER A 48 6.28 10.01 7.97
C SER A 48 7.18 9.54 6.83
N VAL A 49 7.35 10.41 5.84
CA VAL A 49 8.29 10.23 4.73
C VAL A 49 9.12 11.50 4.57
N ALA A 50 10.42 11.35 4.38
CA ALA A 50 11.34 12.46 4.18
C ALA A 50 12.57 12.03 3.35
N PRO A 51 13.07 12.89 2.45
CA PRO A 51 12.45 14.14 1.99
C PRO A 51 11.16 13.93 1.18
N ARG A 52 10.31 14.96 1.10
CA ARG A 52 9.06 14.94 0.28
C ARG A 52 9.25 15.47 -1.14
N LEU A 53 10.28 16.27 -1.35
CA LEU A 53 10.65 16.80 -2.64
C LEU A 53 12.11 16.43 -2.87
N ILE A 54 12.38 15.71 -3.95
CA ILE A 54 13.73 15.33 -4.37
C ILE A 54 14.00 15.87 -5.77
N ASP A 55 15.27 16.09 -6.04
CA ASP A 55 15.70 16.60 -7.33
C ASP A 55 15.43 15.60 -8.47
N VAL A 56 15.69 16.05 -9.68
CA VAL A 56 15.51 15.25 -10.90
C VAL A 56 16.38 13.98 -10.94
N ALA A 57 17.48 13.91 -10.20
CA ALA A 57 18.36 12.75 -10.16
C ALA A 57 17.80 11.61 -9.29
N GLY A 58 16.72 11.86 -8.55
CA GLY A 58 16.14 10.89 -7.63
C GLY A 58 16.86 10.89 -6.28
N GLY A 59 16.74 9.79 -5.53
CA GLY A 59 17.46 9.63 -4.27
C GLY A 59 16.71 8.85 -3.21
N ASP A 60 17.36 8.70 -2.06
CA ASP A 60 16.85 7.91 -0.96
C ASP A 60 15.81 8.69 -0.15
N ILE A 61 14.68 8.03 0.08
CA ILE A 61 13.59 8.54 0.90
C ILE A 61 13.43 7.63 2.10
N THR A 62 13.54 8.21 3.28
CA THR A 62 13.34 7.51 4.55
C THR A 62 11.85 7.50 4.88
N ILE A 63 11.33 6.31 5.18
CA ILE A 63 9.97 6.07 5.61
C ILE A 63 10.03 5.63 7.06
N THR A 64 9.33 6.32 7.97
CA THR A 64 9.32 5.99 9.40
C THR A 64 7.90 5.96 9.92
N VAL A 65 7.58 4.92 10.70
CA VAL A 65 6.26 4.71 11.29
C VAL A 65 6.38 4.04 12.65
N THR A 66 5.45 4.34 13.55
CA THR A 66 5.28 3.61 14.80
C THR A 66 3.96 2.84 14.75
N VAL A 67 4.00 1.55 15.03
CA VAL A 67 2.83 0.66 15.04
C VAL A 67 2.85 -0.15 16.32
N SER A 68 1.72 -0.23 16.99
CA SER A 68 1.51 -1.07 18.17
C SER A 68 0.53 -2.18 17.87
N ASP A 69 0.74 -3.32 18.48
CA ASP A 69 -0.24 -4.39 18.54
C ASP A 69 -0.61 -4.72 19.98
N ALA A 70 -1.89 -4.91 20.25
CA ALA A 70 -2.40 -5.14 21.60
C ALA A 70 -2.25 -6.61 22.04
N ASN A 71 -2.15 -7.52 21.08
CA ASN A 71 -1.99 -8.95 21.30
C ASN A 71 -0.51 -9.33 21.54
N GLY A 72 0.42 -8.47 21.12
CA GLY A 72 1.86 -8.68 21.26
C GLY A 72 2.47 -9.49 20.11
N ASP A 73 1.76 -9.58 18.99
CA ASP A 73 2.18 -10.35 17.83
C ASP A 73 3.33 -9.68 17.07
N VAL A 74 4.09 -10.49 16.33
CA VAL A 74 5.18 -9.99 15.49
C VAL A 74 4.58 -9.35 14.24
N LEU A 75 4.86 -8.07 14.04
CA LEU A 75 4.33 -7.33 12.89
C LEU A 75 5.23 -7.40 11.67
N THR A 76 4.61 -7.61 10.51
CA THR A 76 5.19 -7.31 9.20
C THR A 76 4.68 -5.95 8.75
N VAL A 77 5.59 -4.99 8.57
CA VAL A 77 5.25 -3.63 8.14
C VAL A 77 5.79 -3.38 6.74
N THR A 78 4.93 -3.02 5.80
CA THR A 78 5.27 -2.77 4.40
C THR A 78 4.83 -1.37 4.00
N ALA A 79 5.73 -0.58 3.40
CA ALA A 79 5.34 0.62 2.68
C ALA A 79 5.02 0.28 1.22
N VAL A 80 3.92 0.82 0.72
CA VAL A 80 3.46 0.69 -0.66
C VAL A 80 3.62 2.05 -1.33
N MET A 81 4.56 2.13 -2.27
CA MET A 81 4.82 3.29 -3.10
C MET A 81 4.07 3.11 -4.42
N GLN A 82 3.14 4.00 -4.75
CA GLN A 82 2.39 3.94 -6.00
C GLN A 82 2.60 5.22 -6.81
N ASN A 83 3.02 5.08 -8.06
CA ASN A 83 3.13 6.22 -8.98
C ASN A 83 1.74 6.81 -9.24
N ALA A 84 1.56 8.10 -8.94
CA ALA A 84 0.27 8.78 -9.05
C ALA A 84 -0.23 8.87 -10.50
N SER A 85 0.68 8.84 -11.48
CA SER A 85 0.36 8.87 -12.90
C SER A 85 0.11 7.48 -13.49
N ASN A 86 0.50 6.41 -12.79
CA ASN A 86 0.32 5.04 -13.23
C ASN A 86 0.07 4.10 -12.05
N ALA A 87 -1.21 3.80 -11.78
CA ALA A 87 -1.60 2.96 -10.65
C ALA A 87 -1.04 1.52 -10.69
N ALA A 88 -0.56 1.04 -11.85
CA ALA A 88 0.09 -0.27 -11.98
C ALA A 88 1.57 -0.27 -11.58
N ASP A 89 2.20 0.90 -11.51
CA ASP A 89 3.58 1.07 -11.05
C ASP A 89 3.58 1.19 -9.51
N VAL A 90 3.74 0.02 -8.87
CA VAL A 90 3.70 -0.16 -7.42
C VAL A 90 4.98 -0.82 -6.95
N THR A 91 5.63 -0.24 -5.94
CA THR A 91 6.80 -0.81 -5.25
C THR A 91 6.47 -1.06 -3.79
N ASN A 92 6.72 -2.28 -3.32
CA ASN A 92 6.55 -2.66 -1.91
C ASN A 92 7.89 -2.70 -1.20
N ILE A 93 8.00 -2.05 -0.04
CA ILE A 93 9.21 -1.97 0.76
C ILE A 93 8.91 -2.54 2.14
N VAL A 94 9.57 -3.63 2.50
CA VAL A 94 9.49 -4.18 3.86
C VAL A 94 10.29 -3.29 4.80
N LEU A 95 9.64 -2.76 5.82
CA LEU A 95 10.28 -1.90 6.82
C LEU A 95 10.89 -2.77 7.92
N SER A 96 12.07 -2.39 8.38
CA SER A 96 12.77 -3.07 9.47
C SER A 96 12.47 -2.39 10.81
N SER A 97 12.29 -3.17 11.87
CA SER A 97 12.19 -2.63 13.23
C SER A 97 13.50 -1.93 13.63
N THR A 98 13.39 -0.71 14.12
CA THR A 98 14.49 0.13 14.64
C THR A 98 14.32 0.46 16.13
N GLY A 99 13.24 -0.04 16.74
CA GLY A 99 12.90 0.13 18.15
C GLY A 99 11.66 -0.71 18.49
N VAL A 100 11.16 -0.62 19.72
CA VAL A 100 10.10 -1.50 20.24
C VAL A 100 8.89 -1.56 19.30
N ASN A 101 8.46 -0.42 18.76
CA ASN A 101 7.30 -0.29 17.86
C ASN A 101 7.60 0.56 16.62
N THR A 102 8.86 0.91 16.40
CA THR A 102 9.25 1.84 15.32
C THR A 102 9.85 1.06 14.17
N TYR A 103 9.35 1.31 12.96
CA TYR A 103 9.78 0.67 11.74
C TYR A 103 10.29 1.71 10.76
N GLN A 104 11.37 1.38 10.06
CA GLN A 104 11.99 2.24 9.07
C GLN A 104 12.37 1.46 7.81
N GLY A 105 12.30 2.13 6.67
CA GLY A 105 12.81 1.62 5.40
C GLY A 105 13.21 2.77 4.49
N ILE A 106 13.90 2.41 3.40
CA ILE A 106 14.39 3.35 2.40
C ILE A 106 13.76 3.00 1.06
N PHE A 107 13.15 4.00 0.41
CA PHE A 107 12.78 3.94 -1.00
C PHE A 107 13.84 4.65 -1.84
N PRO A 108 14.58 3.95 -2.71
CA PRO A 108 15.46 4.59 -3.67
C PRO A 108 14.64 5.07 -4.87
N ALA A 109 14.18 6.32 -4.84
CA ALA A 109 13.39 6.88 -5.92
C ALA A 109 14.25 7.04 -7.18
N PRO A 110 13.76 6.57 -8.35
CA PRO A 110 14.54 6.64 -9.59
C PRO A 110 14.66 8.08 -10.10
N PRO A 111 15.70 8.38 -10.91
CA PRO A 111 15.79 9.65 -11.63
C PRO A 111 14.57 9.90 -12.52
N ASN A 112 14.12 11.15 -12.60
CA ASN A 112 13.03 11.57 -13.47
C ASN A 112 13.57 12.20 -14.76
N VAL A 113 13.60 11.41 -15.83
CA VAL A 113 14.09 11.89 -17.14
C VAL A 113 13.03 12.64 -17.96
N THR A 114 11.85 12.91 -17.38
CA THR A 114 10.73 13.57 -18.07
C THR A 114 10.64 15.04 -17.70
N THR A 115 9.93 15.83 -18.52
CA THR A 115 9.67 17.26 -18.24
C THR A 115 8.47 17.49 -17.32
N THR A 116 7.92 16.43 -16.72
CA THR A 116 6.80 16.50 -15.77
C THR A 116 7.24 15.91 -14.45
N GLU A 117 6.76 16.43 -13.33
CA GLU A 117 7.05 15.86 -12.03
C GLU A 117 6.46 14.45 -11.90
N VAL A 118 7.17 13.56 -11.20
CA VAL A 118 6.66 12.23 -10.84
C VAL A 118 6.29 12.26 -9.37
N THR A 119 5.03 11.98 -9.06
CA THR A 119 4.56 11.91 -7.66
C THR A 119 4.29 10.46 -7.30
N TYR A 120 4.75 10.03 -6.12
CA TYR A 120 4.38 8.74 -5.56
C TYR A 120 3.52 8.94 -4.32
N ASN A 121 2.37 8.27 -4.30
CA ASN A 121 1.52 8.15 -3.12
C ASN A 121 2.10 7.05 -2.23
N VAL A 122 2.16 7.31 -0.93
CA VAL A 122 2.73 6.39 0.05
C VAL A 122 1.65 5.94 1.03
N SER A 123 1.44 4.64 1.12
CA SER A 123 0.64 4.03 2.18
C SER A 123 1.47 3.00 2.94
N ILE A 124 1.16 2.80 4.21
CA ILE A 124 1.82 1.82 5.07
C ILE A 124 0.79 0.76 5.44
N ARG A 125 1.16 -0.50 5.27
CA ARG A 125 0.42 -1.68 5.70
C ARG A 125 1.13 -2.29 6.91
N ALA A 126 0.40 -2.52 8.00
CA ALA A 126 0.85 -3.32 9.13
C ALA A 126 0.00 -4.59 9.22
N ASP A 127 0.66 -5.74 9.37
CA ASP A 127 0.06 -7.07 9.35
C ASP A 127 0.59 -7.90 10.52
N ASP A 128 -0.29 -8.48 11.33
CA ASP A 128 0.03 -9.35 12.47
C ASP A 128 -0.03 -10.85 12.12
N GLY A 129 -0.22 -11.19 10.84
CA GLY A 129 -0.43 -12.56 10.33
C GLY A 129 -1.90 -12.98 10.26
N THR A 130 -2.80 -12.25 10.92
CA THR A 130 -4.24 -12.54 10.98
C THR A 130 -5.08 -11.40 10.40
N THR A 131 -4.72 -10.17 10.72
CA THR A 131 -5.41 -8.95 10.32
C THR A 131 -4.43 -7.89 9.82
N THR A 132 -4.97 -6.90 9.13
CA THR A 132 -4.18 -5.86 8.48
C THR A 132 -4.81 -4.49 8.71
N THR A 133 -3.98 -3.49 9.00
CA THR A 133 -4.37 -2.08 9.01
C THR A 133 -3.53 -1.31 7.99
N THR A 134 -4.13 -0.29 7.35
CA THR A 134 -3.43 0.60 6.40
C THR A 134 -3.55 2.06 6.82
N ALA A 135 -2.49 2.84 6.66
CA ALA A 135 -2.48 4.28 6.86
C ALA A 135 -1.79 5.02 5.70
N ASN A 136 -2.21 6.25 5.43
CA ASN A 136 -1.58 7.12 4.43
C ASN A 136 -0.38 7.86 5.05
N ALA A 137 0.76 7.91 4.35
CA ALA A 137 1.98 8.62 4.77
C ALA A 137 2.24 9.92 3.97
N GLY A 138 1.32 10.27 3.08
CA GLY A 138 1.35 11.39 2.16
C GLY A 138 1.90 11.01 0.79
N SER A 139 2.53 11.98 0.14
CA SER A 139 3.19 11.80 -1.14
C SER A 139 4.62 12.32 -1.12
N ILE A 140 5.38 11.88 -2.11
CA ILE A 140 6.71 12.37 -2.47
C ILE A 140 6.70 12.80 -3.93
N THR A 141 7.57 13.75 -4.30
CA THR A 141 7.67 14.26 -5.66
C THR A 141 9.13 14.28 -6.12
N VAL A 142 9.40 13.68 -7.28
CA VAL A 142 10.65 13.79 -8.03
C VAL A 142 10.49 14.90 -9.06
N GLN A 143 11.33 15.92 -8.97
CA GLN A 143 11.24 17.09 -9.85
C GLN A 143 11.39 16.71 -11.32
N ALA A 144 10.75 17.50 -12.18
CA ALA A 144 10.89 17.41 -13.62
C ALA A 144 12.30 17.80 -14.09
N LEU A 145 12.72 17.23 -15.20
CA LEU A 145 13.85 17.75 -15.97
C LEU A 145 13.50 19.14 -16.52
N GLN A 146 14.27 20.14 -16.12
CA GLN A 146 14.11 21.50 -16.62
C GLN A 146 14.61 21.57 -18.06
N THR A 147 13.77 22.07 -18.96
CA THR A 147 14.25 22.48 -20.28
C THR A 147 15.00 23.81 -20.14
N PRO A 148 16.12 24.00 -20.85
CA PRO A 148 16.78 25.29 -20.89
C PRO A 148 15.79 26.38 -21.31
N PRO A 149 15.87 27.59 -20.73
CA PRO A 149 15.07 28.73 -21.19
C PRO A 149 15.26 28.93 -22.70
N VAL A 150 14.16 29.11 -23.43
CA VAL A 150 14.24 29.43 -24.87
C VAL A 150 14.95 30.80 -25.01
N PRO A 151 16.02 30.90 -25.82
CA PRO A 151 16.68 32.18 -26.04
C PRO A 151 15.71 33.24 -26.61
N PRO A 152 15.91 34.54 -26.30
CA PRO A 152 15.10 35.59 -26.87
C PRO A 152 15.26 35.65 -28.41
N PRO A 153 14.23 36.05 -29.17
CA PRO A 153 14.32 36.22 -30.62
C PRO A 153 15.45 37.22 -30.99
N PRO A 154 16.14 37.03 -32.14
CA PRO A 154 17.01 38.06 -32.68
C PRO A 154 16.24 39.36 -32.92
N GLY A 155 16.80 40.49 -32.49
CA GLY A 155 16.26 41.84 -32.70
C GLY A 155 16.61 42.44 -34.06
#